data_AF-A0A6G4RAM6-F1
#
_entry.id   AF-A0A6G4RAM6-F1
#
_cell.length_a   1.000
_cell.length_b   1.000
_cell.length_c   1.000
_cell.angle_alpha   90.00
_cell.angle_beta   90.00
_cell.angle_gamma   90.00
#
_symmetry.space_group_name_H-M   'P 1'
#
loop_
_entity.id
_entity.type
_entity.pdbx_description
1 polymer ?
#
loop_
_entity_poly.entity_id
_entity_poly.type
_entity_poly.pdbx_seq_one_letter_code
_entity_poly.pdbx_strand_id
1 'polypeptide(L)'
;MELTADDTERCIRPTTTEKAETRETSDRSPSDEQPGISAAVFGQAVHRLCEVRPPRQTWRSFIEQVFSEERSVGSDEPLQASSGDLDSIEGAAECAIRFIEDLHERSEMLATYDEFPIELTFPNGELQGYIDHLVVTPDRYHVVDYKTDRTGDNESVEEFLERRANHHEPQVMAYAASLMQADPERDVSVTLFFTDIDRRYTWGSNEVEDAYEVTNKRIHSALMSKKH
;
A
#
# COMPACT_ATOMS: atom_id res chain seq x y z
N MET A 1 2.85 -10.78 17.90
CA MET A 1 4.08 -10.48 18.67
C MET A 1 4.09 -8.97 18.91
N GLU A 2 4.42 -8.50 20.12
CA GLU A 2 3.95 -7.20 20.64
C GLU A 2 4.62 -5.98 19.96
N LEU A 3 3.81 -5.08 19.39
CA LEU A 3 4.19 -3.71 19.08
C LEU A 3 4.28 -2.96 20.41
N THR A 4 5.49 -2.67 20.90
CA THR A 4 5.66 -1.98 22.19
C THR A 4 5.53 -0.48 21.99
N ALA A 5 4.53 0.14 22.61
CA ALA A 5 4.47 1.58 22.76
C ALA A 5 5.67 2.04 23.63
N ASP A 6 6.59 2.80 23.05
CA ASP A 6 7.64 3.46 23.82
C ASP A 6 7.02 4.68 24.51
N ASP A 7 6.75 4.55 25.81
CA ASP A 7 6.08 5.54 26.68
C ASP A 7 6.81 6.90 26.72
N THR A 8 8.05 6.93 26.23
CA THR A 8 8.89 8.12 26.14
C THR A 8 8.67 8.96 24.87
N GLU A 9 8.14 8.37 23.79
CA GLU A 9 7.96 9.04 22.49
C GLU A 9 6.59 8.79 21.83
N ARG A 10 5.71 7.95 22.42
CA ARG A 10 4.44 7.50 21.83
C ARG A 10 4.62 7.12 20.36
N CYS A 11 5.55 6.22 20.05
CA CYS A 11 5.75 5.76 18.68
C CYS A 11 5.63 4.24 18.63
N ILE A 12 4.83 3.74 17.69
CA ILE A 12 4.82 2.32 17.35
C ILE A 12 6.12 2.05 16.59
N ARG A 13 6.92 1.09 17.07
CA ARG A 13 8.13 0.63 16.39
C ARG A 13 7.92 -0.81 15.89
N PRO A 14 8.37 -1.14 14.67
CA PRO A 14 8.32 -2.51 14.19
C PRO A 14 9.37 -3.34 14.96
N THR A 15 8.92 -4.37 15.67
CA THR A 15 9.82 -5.39 16.24
C THR A 15 10.31 -6.29 15.09
N THR A 16 11.61 -6.56 15.00
CA THR A 16 12.22 -7.28 13.86
C THR A 16 11.57 -8.65 13.64
N THR A 17 10.67 -8.72 12.65
CA THR A 17 10.16 -9.96 12.08
C THR A 17 10.91 -10.19 10.78
N GLU A 18 11.50 -11.37 10.60
CA GLU A 18 12.08 -11.75 9.31
C GLU A 18 11.02 -11.58 8.22
N LYS A 19 11.36 -10.83 7.16
CA LYS A 19 10.50 -10.52 6.02
C LYS A 19 10.01 -11.85 5.43
N ALA A 20 8.82 -12.31 5.81
CA ALA A 20 8.15 -13.34 5.04
C ALA A 20 7.83 -12.69 3.69
N GLU A 21 8.23 -13.33 2.59
CA GLU A 21 7.85 -12.94 1.23
C GLU A 21 6.33 -13.10 1.08
N THR A 22 5.58 -12.16 1.64
CA THR A 22 4.13 -12.09 1.48
C THR A 22 3.89 -11.50 0.10
N ARG A 23 3.77 -12.39 -0.89
CA ARG A 23 3.24 -12.03 -2.21
C ARG A 23 1.85 -11.47 -2.00
N GLU A 24 1.65 -10.21 -2.34
CA GLU A 24 0.30 -9.69 -2.54
C GLU A 24 -0.39 -10.57 -3.58
N THR A 25 -1.38 -11.35 -3.15
CA THR A 25 -2.32 -11.95 -4.08
C THR A 25 -3.25 -10.84 -4.54
N SER A 26 -2.77 -10.00 -5.46
CA SER A 26 -3.65 -9.15 -6.26
C SER A 26 -4.68 -10.08 -6.90
N ASP A 27 -5.94 -9.91 -6.54
CA ASP A 27 -7.05 -10.67 -7.10
C ASP A 27 -7.07 -10.44 -8.61
N ARG A 28 -6.63 -11.45 -9.38
CA ARG A 28 -6.43 -11.35 -10.83
C ARG A 28 -7.78 -11.17 -11.50
N SER A 29 -8.12 -9.92 -11.84
CA SER A 29 -9.13 -9.66 -12.85
C SER A 29 -8.50 -9.89 -14.23
N PRO A 30 -9.01 -10.84 -15.05
CA PRO A 30 -8.49 -11.09 -16.37
C PRO A 30 -9.05 -10.04 -17.32
N SER A 31 -8.46 -8.85 -17.34
CA SER A 31 -8.77 -7.84 -18.36
C SER A 31 -7.49 -7.25 -18.90
N ASP A 32 -7.28 -7.52 -20.19
CA ASP A 32 -6.27 -6.99 -21.11
C ASP A 32 -4.80 -7.40 -20.89
N GLU A 33 -4.49 -8.63 -21.31
CA GLU A 33 -3.13 -9.01 -21.73
C GLU A 33 -2.77 -8.24 -23.03
N GLN A 34 -2.36 -6.98 -22.89
CA GLN A 34 -1.51 -6.34 -23.88
C GLN A 34 -0.10 -6.95 -23.80
N PRO A 35 0.65 -7.06 -24.92
CA PRO A 35 2.05 -7.46 -24.90
C PRO A 35 2.86 -6.36 -24.23
N GLY A 36 3.03 -6.47 -22.91
CA GLY A 36 3.67 -5.50 -22.04
C GLY A 36 3.87 -6.10 -20.64
N ILE A 37 4.51 -5.35 -19.76
CA ILE A 37 4.77 -5.80 -18.39
C ILE A 37 3.46 -5.96 -17.63
N SER A 38 3.34 -7.00 -16.81
CA SER A 38 2.14 -7.18 -15.98
C SER A 38 1.93 -6.00 -15.02
N ALA A 39 0.67 -5.65 -14.75
CA ALA A 39 0.32 -4.59 -13.81
C ALA A 39 0.92 -4.81 -12.41
N ALA A 40 1.08 -6.07 -11.98
CA ALA A 40 1.70 -6.43 -10.72
C ALA A 40 3.20 -6.05 -10.66
N VAL A 41 3.98 -6.41 -11.69
CA VAL A 41 5.41 -6.06 -11.76
C VAL A 41 5.59 -4.54 -11.91
N PHE A 42 4.70 -3.87 -12.65
CA PHE A 42 4.68 -2.41 -12.72
C PHE A 42 4.48 -1.79 -11.33
N GLY A 43 3.43 -2.22 -10.61
CA GLY A 43 3.11 -1.73 -9.25
C GLY A 43 4.27 -1.95 -8.28
N GLN A 44 4.83 -3.16 -8.28
CA GLN A 44 5.98 -3.51 -7.43
C GLN A 44 7.18 -2.60 -7.68
N ALA A 45 7.51 -2.29 -8.94
CA ALA A 45 8.62 -1.40 -9.24
C ALA A 45 8.38 0.04 -8.77
N VAL A 46 7.15 0.54 -8.87
CA VAL A 46 6.75 1.85 -8.32
C VAL A 46 6.89 1.84 -6.80
N HIS A 47 6.33 0.85 -6.10
CA HIS A 47 6.42 0.72 -4.64
C HIS A 47 7.87 0.67 -4.15
N ARG A 48 8.71 -0.16 -4.79
CA ARG A 48 10.13 -0.27 -4.43
C ARG A 48 10.90 1.03 -4.63
N LEU A 49 10.57 1.82 -5.65
CA LEU A 49 11.17 3.14 -5.82
C LEU A 49 10.74 4.10 -4.70
N CYS A 50 9.46 4.07 -4.30
CA CYS A 50 8.96 4.87 -3.19
C CYS A 50 9.56 4.45 -1.83
N GLU A 51 9.78 3.16 -1.61
CA GLU A 51 10.42 2.57 -0.42
C GLU A 51 11.89 3.01 -0.32
N VAL A 52 12.68 2.71 -1.36
CA VAL A 52 14.15 2.84 -1.29
C VAL A 52 14.61 4.27 -1.58
N ARG A 53 13.86 5.01 -2.40
CA ARG A 53 14.17 6.37 -2.89
C ARG A 53 15.63 6.51 -3.35
N PRO A 54 16.13 5.65 -4.27
CA PRO A 54 17.50 5.76 -4.75
C PRO A 54 17.69 7.08 -5.53
N PRO A 55 18.94 7.55 -5.72
CA PRO A 55 19.19 8.73 -6.54
C PRO A 55 18.56 8.63 -7.93
N ARG A 56 17.94 9.71 -8.45
CA ARG A 56 17.19 9.70 -9.72
C ARG A 56 17.96 9.09 -10.90
N GLN A 57 19.27 9.32 -10.96
CA GLN A 57 20.18 8.80 -11.98
C GLN A 57 20.32 7.26 -11.99
N THR A 58 19.94 6.57 -10.91
CA THR A 58 20.02 5.10 -10.78
C THR A 58 18.65 4.43 -10.87
N TRP A 59 17.56 5.17 -11.11
CA TRP A 59 16.21 4.59 -11.14
C TRP A 59 16.06 3.51 -12.21
N ARG A 60 16.53 3.73 -13.44
CA ARG A 60 16.44 2.72 -14.51
C ARG A 60 17.11 1.41 -14.17
N SER A 61 18.36 1.47 -13.70
CA SER A 61 19.08 0.28 -13.25
C SER A 61 18.40 -0.42 -12.08
N PHE A 62 17.74 0.35 -11.19
CA PHE A 62 16.99 -0.22 -10.07
C PHE A 62 15.71 -0.92 -10.54
N ILE A 63 14.95 -0.31 -11.46
CA ILE A 63 13.76 -0.92 -12.06
C ILE A 63 14.14 -2.21 -12.78
N GLU A 64 15.21 -2.19 -13.59
CA GLU A 64 15.73 -3.39 -14.27
C GLU A 64 16.12 -4.49 -13.28
N GLN A 65 16.69 -4.14 -12.12
CA GLN A 65 16.98 -5.10 -11.06
C GLN A 65 15.70 -5.72 -10.50
N VAL A 66 14.68 -4.92 -10.14
CA VAL A 66 13.38 -5.41 -9.65
C VAL A 66 12.77 -6.43 -10.63
N PHE A 67 12.86 -6.14 -11.92
CA PHE A 67 12.32 -7.01 -12.98
C PHE A 67 13.08 -8.33 -13.09
N SER A 68 14.40 -8.29 -12.87
CA SER A 68 15.23 -9.49 -12.87
C SER A 68 14.96 -10.41 -11.67
N GLU A 69 14.54 -9.84 -10.55
CA GLU A 69 14.18 -10.57 -9.32
C GLU A 69 12.78 -11.21 -9.43
N GLU A 70 11.83 -10.53 -10.08
CA GLU A 70 10.43 -10.94 -10.27
C GLU A 70 10.21 -12.05 -11.33
N ARG A 71 11.16 -12.98 -11.48
CA ARG A 71 11.16 -14.05 -12.51
C ARG A 71 9.75 -14.55 -12.87
N SER A 72 9.41 -14.49 -14.16
CA SER A 72 8.18 -15.13 -14.65
C SER A 72 8.23 -16.63 -14.36
N VAL A 73 7.30 -17.11 -13.55
CA VAL A 73 7.17 -18.55 -13.24
C VAL A 73 7.01 -19.32 -14.57
N GLY A 74 8.03 -20.05 -14.98
CA GLY A 74 8.02 -20.88 -16.20
C GLY A 74 8.83 -20.35 -17.38
N SER A 75 9.55 -19.24 -17.27
CA SER A 75 10.50 -18.78 -18.29
C SER A 75 11.83 -18.35 -17.67
N ASP A 76 12.94 -18.88 -18.21
CA ASP A 76 14.31 -18.50 -17.79
C ASP A 76 14.79 -17.17 -18.39
N GLU A 77 14.00 -16.53 -19.25
CA GLU A 77 14.32 -15.23 -19.84
C GLU A 77 13.97 -14.08 -18.87
N PRO A 78 14.89 -13.14 -18.59
CA PRO A 78 14.60 -11.96 -17.79
C PRO A 78 13.48 -11.14 -18.41
N LEU A 79 12.56 -10.65 -17.59
CA LEU A 79 11.62 -9.63 -18.02
C LEU A 79 12.42 -8.38 -18.40
N GLN A 80 12.23 -7.89 -19.62
CA GLN A 80 12.83 -6.63 -20.07
C GLN A 80 11.75 -5.57 -20.19
N ALA A 81 11.93 -4.47 -19.47
CA ALA A 81 11.10 -3.29 -19.61
C ALA A 81 11.43 -2.58 -20.93
N SER A 82 10.41 -2.15 -21.68
CA SER A 82 10.64 -1.22 -22.77
C SER A 82 10.99 0.17 -22.22
N SER A 83 11.55 1.05 -23.05
CA SER A 83 11.81 2.43 -22.63
C SER A 83 10.54 3.16 -22.19
N GLY A 84 9.41 2.90 -22.84
CA GLY A 84 8.11 3.50 -22.48
C GLY A 84 7.59 3.01 -21.14
N ASP A 85 7.88 1.76 -20.77
CA ASP A 85 7.56 1.22 -19.46
C ASP A 85 8.40 1.86 -18.36
N LEU A 86 9.71 1.99 -18.59
CA LEU A 86 10.61 2.68 -17.67
C LEU A 86 10.14 4.11 -17.43
N ASP A 87 9.85 4.86 -18.50
CA ASP A 87 9.37 6.25 -18.39
C ASP A 87 8.05 6.33 -17.59
N SER A 88 7.16 5.36 -17.76
CA SER A 88 5.88 5.29 -17.05
C SER A 88 6.04 4.96 -15.56
N ILE A 89 6.94 4.02 -15.21
CA ILE A 89 7.26 3.68 -13.82
C ILE A 89 7.94 4.86 -13.12
N GLU A 90 8.90 5.50 -13.80
CA GLU A 90 9.56 6.70 -13.28
C GLU A 90 8.55 7.82 -13.01
N GLY A 91 7.65 8.11 -13.96
CA GLY A 91 6.63 9.13 -13.78
C GLY A 91 5.67 8.84 -12.63
N ALA A 92 5.23 7.59 -12.49
CA ALA A 92 4.36 7.18 -11.39
C ALA A 92 5.05 7.30 -10.02
N ALA A 93 6.30 6.85 -9.91
CA ALA A 93 7.09 6.95 -8.68
C ALA A 93 7.40 8.41 -8.32
N GLU A 94 7.74 9.25 -9.30
CA GLU A 94 7.96 10.68 -9.10
C GLU A 94 6.70 11.39 -8.59
N CYS A 95 5.53 11.04 -9.13
CA CYS A 95 4.24 11.55 -8.67
C CYS A 95 3.96 11.17 -7.20
N ALA A 96 4.16 9.91 -6.84
CA ALA A 96 3.99 9.40 -5.48
C ALA A 96 4.96 10.04 -4.47
N ILE A 97 6.25 10.15 -4.83
CA ILE A 97 7.28 10.76 -3.99
C ILE A 97 6.95 12.22 -3.73
N ARG A 98 6.58 12.99 -4.76
CA ARG A 98 6.17 14.39 -4.60
C ARG A 98 4.97 14.54 -3.65
N PHE A 99 3.97 13.66 -3.76
CA PHE A 99 2.83 13.68 -2.85
C PHE A 99 3.24 13.46 -1.39
N ILE A 100 4.18 12.55 -1.14
CA ILE A 100 4.71 12.31 0.21
C ILE A 100 5.54 13.49 0.71
N GLU A 101 6.40 14.07 -0.12
CA GLU A 101 7.17 15.26 0.23
C GLU A 101 6.23 16.41 0.63
N ASP A 102 5.17 16.66 -0.15
CA ASP A 102 4.15 17.66 0.19
C ASP A 102 3.39 17.33 1.49
N LEU A 103 3.15 16.05 1.79
CA LEU A 103 2.55 15.63 3.06
C LEU A 103 3.51 15.88 4.22
N HIS A 104 4.79 15.56 4.05
CA HIS A 104 5.83 15.73 5.05
C HIS A 104 6.05 17.20 5.40
N GLU A 105 6.08 18.10 4.40
CA GLU A 105 6.26 19.53 4.60
C GLU A 105 5.09 20.20 5.36
N ARG A 106 3.89 19.62 5.27
CA ARG A 106 2.67 20.19 5.88
C ARG A 106 2.32 19.63 7.25
N SER A 107 2.98 18.58 7.68
CA SER A 107 2.67 17.86 8.92
C SER A 107 3.76 18.05 9.97
N GLU A 108 3.37 18.16 11.24
CA GLU A 108 4.30 18.06 12.37
C GLU A 108 4.67 16.58 12.57
N MET A 109 5.69 16.14 11.85
CA MET A 109 6.06 14.73 11.80
C MET A 109 6.92 14.34 13.02
N LEU A 110 6.49 13.29 13.72
CA LEU A 110 7.28 12.62 14.76
C LEU A 110 8.13 11.50 14.16
N ALA A 111 7.56 10.73 13.23
CA ALA A 111 8.24 9.63 12.56
C ALA A 111 7.62 9.33 11.19
N THR A 112 8.38 8.66 10.33
CA THR A 112 7.91 8.12 9.06
C THR A 112 8.51 6.74 8.83
N TYR A 113 7.72 5.87 8.21
CA TYR A 113 8.10 4.50 7.89
C TYR A 113 7.63 4.16 6.48
N ASP A 114 8.49 3.52 5.70
CA ASP A 114 8.14 2.87 4.44
C ASP A 114 8.03 1.35 4.68
N GLU A 115 7.10 0.68 3.99
CA GLU A 115 6.86 -0.76 4.14
C GLU A 115 6.62 -1.18 5.61
N PHE A 116 5.76 -0.43 6.29
CA PHE A 116 5.52 -0.62 7.72
C PHE A 116 4.69 -1.89 7.97
N PRO A 117 5.24 -2.91 8.68
CA PRO A 117 4.51 -4.13 8.95
C PRO A 117 3.37 -3.89 9.94
N ILE A 118 2.22 -4.46 9.64
CA ILE A 118 1.07 -4.46 10.54
C ILE A 118 0.70 -5.87 10.95
N GLU A 119 0.21 -5.99 12.18
CA GLU A 119 -0.37 -7.19 12.75
C GLU A 119 -1.71 -6.81 13.37
N LEU A 120 -2.76 -7.54 13.03
CA LEU A 120 -4.08 -7.38 13.59
C LEU A 120 -4.52 -8.70 14.18
N THR A 121 -4.66 -8.74 15.51
CA THR A 121 -5.03 -9.95 16.23
C THR A 121 -6.54 -10.02 16.42
N PHE A 122 -7.10 -11.20 16.15
CA PHE A 122 -8.49 -11.58 16.41
C PHE A 122 -8.52 -12.78 17.37
N PRO A 123 -9.66 -13.05 18.05
CA PRO A 123 -9.78 -14.22 18.91
C PRO A 123 -9.48 -15.57 18.23
N ASN A 124 -9.60 -15.65 16.90
CA ASN A 124 -9.47 -16.89 16.14
C ASN A 124 -8.35 -16.86 15.09
N GLY A 125 -7.44 -15.89 15.14
CA GLY A 125 -6.33 -15.78 14.19
C GLY A 125 -5.72 -14.39 14.12
N GLU A 126 -4.77 -14.23 13.22
CA GLU A 126 -4.04 -12.98 13.02
C GLU A 126 -4.08 -12.63 11.52
N LEU A 127 -4.13 -11.34 11.22
CA LEU A 127 -3.94 -10.77 9.90
C LEU A 127 -2.63 -9.98 9.90
N GLN A 128 -1.81 -10.19 8.86
CA GLN A 128 -0.55 -9.49 8.68
C GLN A 128 -0.54 -8.82 7.31
N GLY A 129 0.17 -7.70 7.21
CA GLY A 129 0.32 -6.94 5.97
C GLY A 129 1.41 -5.89 6.10
N TYR A 130 1.55 -5.07 5.07
CA TYR A 130 2.47 -3.93 5.05
C TYR A 130 1.71 -2.70 4.58
N ILE A 131 2.02 -1.55 5.18
CA ILE A 131 1.59 -0.23 4.73
C ILE A 131 2.72 0.36 3.90
N ASP A 132 2.43 0.82 2.67
CA ASP A 132 3.45 1.39 1.79
C ASP A 132 4.18 2.56 2.45
N HIS A 133 3.43 3.49 3.04
CA HIS A 133 4.01 4.63 3.75
C HIS A 133 3.15 5.08 4.95
N LEU A 134 3.78 5.20 6.11
CA LEU A 134 3.17 5.65 7.35
C LEU A 134 3.85 6.94 7.81
N VAL A 135 3.05 7.98 8.05
CA VAL A 135 3.48 9.22 8.72
C VAL A 135 2.82 9.31 10.08
N VAL A 136 3.62 9.55 11.10
CA VAL A 136 3.17 9.65 12.49
C VAL A 136 3.24 11.12 12.92
N THR A 137 2.10 11.70 13.27
CA THR A 137 2.00 13.03 13.92
C THR A 137 1.58 12.85 15.38
N PRO A 138 1.61 13.90 16.23
CA PRO A 138 1.23 13.78 17.64
C PRO A 138 -0.18 13.23 17.87
N ASP A 139 -1.12 13.51 16.96
CA ASP A 139 -2.54 13.22 17.09
C ASP A 139 -3.04 12.16 16.11
N ARG A 140 -2.27 11.83 15.06
CA ARG A 140 -2.76 11.01 13.95
C ARG A 140 -1.71 10.11 13.30
N TYR A 141 -2.15 8.93 12.86
CA TYR A 141 -1.47 8.14 11.83
C TYR A 141 -2.02 8.49 10.46
N HIS A 142 -1.15 8.90 9.55
CA HIS A 142 -1.48 9.07 8.13
C HIS A 142 -0.89 7.89 7.35
N VAL A 143 -1.77 6.98 6.96
CA VAL A 143 -1.45 5.86 6.08
C VAL A 143 -1.58 6.33 4.64
N VAL A 144 -0.56 6.08 3.83
CA VAL A 144 -0.60 6.28 2.38
C VAL A 144 -0.28 4.94 1.72
N ASP A 145 -1.15 4.55 0.80
CA ASP A 145 -1.00 3.34 -0.02
C ASP A 145 -1.12 3.75 -1.50
N TYR A 146 -0.10 3.42 -2.29
CA TYR A 146 0.04 3.85 -3.67
C TYR A 146 -0.65 2.85 -4.59
N LYS A 147 -1.49 3.36 -5.48
CA LYS A 147 -2.20 2.56 -6.48
C LYS A 147 -1.78 2.98 -7.89
N THR A 148 -1.33 2.01 -8.68
CA THR A 148 -0.95 2.19 -10.09
C THR A 148 -2.07 1.83 -11.07
N ASP A 149 -3.30 1.78 -10.57
CA ASP A 149 -4.49 1.54 -11.39
C ASP A 149 -4.68 2.64 -12.43
N ARG A 150 -5.06 2.24 -13.65
CA ARG A 150 -5.39 3.18 -14.73
C ARG A 150 -6.88 3.45 -14.79
N THR A 151 -7.26 4.68 -15.10
CA THR A 151 -8.65 5.02 -15.44
C THR A 151 -9.04 4.43 -16.79
N GLY A 152 -10.26 3.90 -16.90
CA GLY A 152 -10.78 3.47 -18.20
C GLY A 152 -11.15 4.67 -19.09
N ASP A 153 -11.08 4.50 -20.41
CA ASP A 153 -11.27 5.58 -21.40
C ASP A 153 -12.62 6.32 -21.31
N ASN A 154 -13.64 5.73 -20.68
CA ASN A 154 -15.01 6.26 -20.59
C ASN A 154 -15.50 6.48 -19.15
N GLU A 155 -14.62 6.43 -18.16
CA GLU A 155 -14.95 6.60 -16.74
C GLU A 155 -14.57 8.02 -16.29
N SER A 156 -15.43 8.70 -15.53
CA SER A 156 -15.05 9.96 -14.88
C SER A 156 -14.07 9.72 -13.73
N VAL A 157 -13.29 10.73 -13.37
CA VAL A 157 -12.34 10.63 -12.25
C VAL A 157 -13.08 10.31 -10.95
N GLU A 158 -14.26 10.88 -10.74
CA GLU A 158 -15.08 10.66 -9.56
C GLU A 158 -15.59 9.20 -9.50
N GLU A 159 -16.13 8.67 -10.60
CA GLU A 159 -16.59 7.28 -10.68
C GLU A 159 -15.44 6.29 -10.44
N PHE A 160 -14.26 6.58 -11.01
CA PHE A 160 -13.06 5.78 -10.78
C PHE A 160 -12.68 5.77 -9.30
N LEU A 161 -12.60 6.94 -8.66
CA LEU A 161 -12.20 7.06 -7.26
C LEU A 161 -13.19 6.33 -6.35
N GLU A 162 -14.50 6.49 -6.56
CA GLU A 162 -15.52 5.79 -5.78
C GLU A 162 -15.43 4.27 -5.96
N ARG A 163 -15.29 3.80 -7.20
CA ARG A 163 -15.18 2.36 -7.50
C ARG A 163 -13.93 1.77 -6.86
N ARG A 164 -12.77 2.43 -6.98
CA ARG A 164 -11.52 1.96 -6.38
C ARG A 164 -11.56 2.06 -4.86
N ALA A 165 -12.17 3.10 -4.29
CA ALA A 165 -12.34 3.22 -2.86
C ALA A 165 -13.14 2.05 -2.28
N ASN A 166 -14.27 1.71 -2.90
CA ASN A 166 -15.09 0.56 -2.48
C ASN A 166 -14.37 -0.78 -2.62
N HIS A 167 -13.54 -0.94 -3.65
CA HIS A 167 -12.75 -2.15 -3.86
C HIS A 167 -11.68 -2.34 -2.79
N HIS A 168 -11.00 -1.25 -2.39
CA HIS A 168 -9.89 -1.26 -1.44
C HIS A 168 -10.31 -1.04 0.03
N GLU A 169 -11.58 -0.74 0.29
CA GLU A 169 -12.13 -0.59 1.64
C GLU A 169 -11.70 -1.73 2.60
N PRO A 170 -11.72 -3.03 2.23
CA PRO A 170 -11.29 -4.08 3.16
C PRO A 170 -9.83 -3.94 3.61
N GLN A 171 -8.92 -3.54 2.71
CA GLN A 171 -7.50 -3.33 3.01
C GLN A 171 -7.35 -2.11 3.92
N VAL A 172 -8.02 -1.01 3.57
CA VAL A 172 -8.03 0.23 4.36
C VAL A 172 -8.50 0.00 5.79
N MET A 173 -9.58 -0.77 5.97
CA MET A 173 -10.10 -1.10 7.30
C MET A 173 -9.13 -2.00 8.06
N ALA A 174 -8.42 -2.93 7.41
CA ALA A 174 -7.41 -3.73 8.08
C ALA A 174 -6.23 -2.86 8.58
N TYR A 175 -5.78 -1.90 7.77
CA TYR A 175 -4.75 -0.93 8.16
C TYR A 175 -5.17 -0.12 9.38
N ALA A 176 -6.34 0.52 9.31
CA ALA A 176 -6.84 1.33 10.40
C ALA A 176 -7.05 0.51 11.68
N ALA A 177 -7.67 -0.68 11.58
CA ALA A 177 -7.89 -1.56 12.71
C ALA A 177 -6.58 -1.97 13.40
N SER A 178 -5.53 -2.26 12.62
CA SER A 178 -4.22 -2.66 13.18
C SER A 178 -3.57 -1.52 13.99
N LEU A 179 -3.60 -0.29 13.46
CA LEU A 179 -3.02 0.88 14.11
C LEU A 179 -3.84 1.29 15.35
N MET A 180 -5.17 1.27 15.24
CA MET A 180 -6.06 1.56 16.38
C MET A 180 -5.96 0.50 17.49
N GLN A 181 -5.73 -0.78 17.15
CA GLN A 181 -5.48 -1.82 18.15
C GLN A 181 -4.14 -1.60 18.88
N ALA A 182 -3.12 -1.11 18.16
CA ALA A 182 -1.79 -0.86 18.72
C ALA A 182 -1.71 0.44 19.56
N ASP A 183 -2.38 1.50 19.13
CA ASP A 183 -2.42 2.80 19.81
C ASP A 183 -3.83 3.43 19.71
N PRO A 184 -4.74 3.09 20.65
CA PRO A 184 -6.13 3.55 20.62
C PRO A 184 -6.32 5.04 20.89
N GLU A 185 -5.29 5.75 21.37
CA GLU A 185 -5.39 7.18 21.67
C GLU A 185 -5.18 8.06 20.43
N ARG A 186 -4.70 7.48 19.33
CA ARG A 186 -4.36 8.22 18.12
C ARG A 186 -5.39 7.98 17.01
N ASP A 187 -5.75 9.06 16.34
CA ASP A 187 -6.60 9.00 15.15
C ASP A 187 -5.88 8.26 14.01
N VAL A 188 -6.65 7.68 13.09
CA VAL A 188 -6.11 7.14 11.84
C VAL A 188 -6.80 7.78 10.65
N SER A 189 -6.02 8.22 9.66
CA SER A 189 -6.51 8.53 8.32
C SER A 189 -5.78 7.68 7.31
N VAL A 190 -6.54 7.12 6.36
CA VAL A 190 -5.97 6.27 5.31
C VAL A 190 -6.22 6.91 3.96
N THR A 191 -5.15 7.09 3.19
CA THR A 191 -5.19 7.69 1.86
C THR A 191 -4.72 6.68 0.82
N LEU A 192 -5.57 6.44 -0.18
CA LEU A 192 -5.14 5.82 -1.43
C LEU A 192 -4.68 6.90 -2.38
N PHE A 193 -3.45 6.81 -2.87
CA PHE A 193 -2.88 7.74 -3.84
C PHE A 193 -2.72 7.07 -5.20
N PHE A 194 -3.47 7.54 -6.20
CA PHE A 194 -3.49 6.98 -7.55
C PHE A 194 -2.47 7.71 -8.44
N THR A 195 -1.37 7.04 -8.75
CA THR A 195 -0.21 7.66 -9.39
C THR A 195 -0.46 8.04 -10.85
N ASP A 196 -1.34 7.29 -11.54
CA ASP A 196 -1.66 7.51 -12.96
C ASP A 196 -2.42 8.82 -13.20
N ILE A 197 -3.28 9.20 -12.25
CA ILE A 197 -4.15 10.38 -12.36
C ILE A 197 -3.80 11.51 -11.40
N ASP A 198 -2.79 11.33 -10.55
CA ASP A 198 -2.38 12.30 -9.52
C ASP A 198 -3.57 12.74 -8.66
N ARG A 199 -4.33 11.75 -8.16
CA ARG A 199 -5.49 11.96 -7.30
C ARG A 199 -5.44 11.05 -6.10
N ARG A 200 -6.17 11.45 -5.06
CA ARG A 200 -6.27 10.70 -3.82
C ARG A 200 -7.71 10.51 -3.41
N TYR A 201 -7.96 9.42 -2.70
CA TYR A 201 -9.16 9.21 -1.90
C TYR A 201 -8.72 9.02 -0.45
N THR A 202 -9.42 9.61 0.52
CA THR A 202 -9.00 9.56 1.93
C THR A 202 -10.20 9.26 2.80
N TRP A 203 -10.05 8.25 3.65
CA TRP A 203 -10.94 8.01 4.79
C TRP A 203 -10.41 8.77 6.00
N GLY A 204 -11.25 9.64 6.56
CA GLY A 204 -10.99 10.30 7.84
C GLY A 204 -11.19 9.38 9.04
N SER A 205 -10.79 9.84 10.23
CA SER A 205 -10.88 9.08 11.48
C SER A 205 -12.29 8.56 11.78
N ASN A 206 -13.32 9.35 11.46
CA ASN A 206 -14.72 9.00 11.64
C ASN A 206 -15.20 7.93 10.65
N GLU A 207 -14.58 7.81 9.48
CA GLU A 207 -14.97 6.82 8.47
C GLU A 207 -14.33 5.45 8.74
N VAL A 208 -13.25 5.42 9.53
CA VAL A 208 -12.56 4.19 9.93
C VAL A 208 -12.79 3.82 11.40
N GLU A 209 -13.72 4.49 12.10
CA GLU A 209 -13.94 4.25 13.54
C GLU A 209 -14.34 2.79 13.85
N ASP A 210 -15.10 2.17 12.95
CA ASP A 210 -15.55 0.78 13.05
C ASP A 210 -14.62 -0.22 12.34
N ALA A 211 -13.40 0.18 11.99
CA ALA A 211 -12.48 -0.60 11.16
C ALA A 211 -12.26 -2.03 11.67
N TYR A 212 -12.12 -2.22 12.98
CA TYR A 212 -11.96 -3.55 13.58
C TYR A 212 -13.18 -4.44 13.33
N GLU A 213 -14.38 -3.90 13.52
CA GLU A 213 -15.62 -4.65 13.35
C GLU A 213 -15.89 -5.02 11.90
N VAL A 214 -15.65 -4.07 10.99
CA VAL A 214 -15.78 -4.29 9.54
C VAL A 214 -14.82 -5.38 9.08
N THR A 215 -13.55 -5.29 9.49
CA THR A 215 -12.53 -6.29 9.15
C THR A 215 -12.89 -7.67 9.69
N ASN A 216 -13.27 -7.77 10.96
CA ASN A 216 -13.64 -9.03 11.59
C ASN A 216 -14.87 -9.69 10.92
N LYS A 217 -15.91 -8.91 10.60
CA LYS A 217 -17.10 -9.41 9.88
C LYS A 217 -16.73 -9.98 8.51
N ARG A 218 -15.84 -9.32 7.76
CA ARG A 218 -15.37 -9.77 6.44
C ARG A 218 -14.57 -11.08 6.52
N ILE A 219 -13.63 -11.19 7.47
CA ILE A 219 -12.85 -12.41 7.69
C ILE A 219 -13.78 -13.59 8.05
N HIS A 220 -14.70 -13.37 8.99
CA HIS A 220 -15.67 -14.39 9.37
C HIS A 220 -16.54 -14.86 8.18
N SER A 221 -17.01 -13.94 7.34
CA SER A 221 -17.77 -14.27 6.14
C SER A 221 -16.96 -15.12 5.15
N ALA A 222 -15.70 -14.75 4.90
CA ALA A 222 -14.81 -15.49 4.00
C ALA A 222 -14.51 -16.91 4.49
N LEU A 223 -14.32 -17.09 5.81
CA LEU A 223 -14.09 -18.40 6.42
C LEU A 223 -15.31 -19.32 6.38
N MET A 224 -16.53 -18.76 6.44
CA MET A 224 -17.77 -19.55 6.33
C MET A 224 -18.09 -19.92 4.88
N SER A 225 -17.78 -19.05 3.92
CA SER A 225 -17.97 -19.32 2.48
C SER A 225 -17.10 -20.48 1.97
N LYS A 226 -15.86 -20.62 2.47
CA LYS A 226 -14.94 -21.72 2.09
C LYS A 226 -15.31 -23.10 2.64
N LYS A 227 -16.36 -23.23 3.45
CA LYS A 227 -16.80 -24.51 4.06
C LYS A 227 -17.87 -25.25 3.26
N HIS A 228 -18.25 -24.75 2.08
CA HIS A 228 -19.22 -25.38 1.16
C HIS A 228 -18.58 -25.71 -0.19
#